data_AF-A0A7K3QR81-F1
#
_entry.id   AF-A0A7K3QR81-F1
#
_cell.length_a   1.000
_cell.length_b   1.000
_cell.length_c   1.000
_cell.angle_alpha   90.00
_cell.angle_beta   90.00
_cell.angle_gamma   90.00
#
_symmetry.space_group_name_H-M   'P 1'
#
loop_
_entity.id
_entity.type
_entity.pdbx_description
1 polymer ?
#
loop_
_entity_poly.entity_id
_entity_poly.type
_entity_poly.pdbx_seq_one_letter_code
_entity_poly.pdbx_strand_id
1 'polypeptide(L)'
;MTENTVTNAVAVRDNGPGAMVEQYREEYAALVPSHVNADQWVRLAVGAIRGNKDLEQAAKTDIGVFLRELKTAARLGLEPGTEQFYLTPRKSKAHRGQKIIKGIVGYQGIIELIYRAGAVSSVVVETVRQRDTFRYVIGRDERPVHDVDWFGGDRGDLVGVYAYAVMKDGATSKVVILNQAQVMAAKAKSDGRNSEYSPWQTNEEAMWLKTAARRLAKWVPTSAEFMREQLRAQAEVAAEQTQSTAFAPPLPSAEIPDDGDDAIDDDGPIEGEFVDDEPGQQTWPAPAQPPAN
;
A
#
# COMPACT_ATOMS: atom_id res chain seq x y z
N MET A 1 -45.76 23.65 38.36
CA MET A 1 -44.65 22.72 38.05
C MET A 1 -44.95 22.14 36.68
N THR A 2 -44.28 22.65 35.65
CA THR A 2 -44.45 22.21 34.26
C THR A 2 -43.45 21.10 33.99
N GLU A 3 -43.98 19.95 33.59
CA GLU A 3 -43.26 18.70 33.38
C GLU A 3 -42.24 18.82 32.24
N ASN A 4 -41.07 18.21 32.47
CA ASN A 4 -39.93 18.15 31.59
C ASN A 4 -40.24 17.36 30.31
N THR A 5 -40.32 18.05 29.17
CA THR A 5 -40.17 17.44 27.85
C THR A 5 -38.70 17.08 27.64
N VAL A 6 -38.34 15.81 27.91
CA VAL A 6 -37.05 15.25 27.49
C VAL A 6 -37.10 15.02 25.98
N THR A 7 -36.54 15.96 25.21
CA THR A 7 -36.34 15.82 23.78
C THR A 7 -35.21 14.80 23.54
N ASN A 8 -35.58 13.55 23.28
CA ASN A 8 -34.70 12.57 22.63
C ASN A 8 -34.45 13.00 21.18
N ALA A 9 -33.45 13.88 20.97
CA ALA A 9 -32.87 14.11 19.67
C ALA A 9 -32.07 12.85 19.28
N VAL A 10 -32.71 11.95 18.54
CA VAL A 10 -32.03 10.84 17.86
C VAL A 10 -31.00 11.47 16.93
N ALA A 11 -29.72 11.37 17.29
CA ALA A 11 -28.62 11.76 16.42
C ALA A 11 -28.78 10.97 15.11
N VAL A 12 -29.15 11.67 14.03
CA VAL A 12 -29.16 11.10 12.69
C VAL A 12 -27.72 10.65 12.43
N ARG A 13 -27.48 9.33 12.47
CA ARG A 13 -26.18 8.77 12.07
C ARG A 13 -25.94 9.20 10.63
N ASP A 14 -24.96 10.07 10.44
CA ASP A 14 -24.49 10.42 9.11
C ASP A 14 -23.93 9.14 8.49
N ASN A 15 -24.68 8.55 7.55
CA ASN A 15 -24.29 7.36 6.80
C ASN A 15 -23.67 7.75 5.43
N GLY A 16 -23.18 8.98 5.30
CA GLY A 16 -22.51 9.46 4.11
C GLY A 16 -21.21 8.69 3.82
N PRO A 17 -20.70 8.73 2.58
CA PRO A 17 -19.47 8.02 2.21
C PRO A 17 -18.26 8.35 3.11
N GLY A 18 -18.12 9.61 3.55
CA GLY A 18 -17.06 10.00 4.47
C GLY A 18 -17.20 9.39 5.86
N ALA A 19 -18.41 9.32 6.40
CA ALA A 19 -18.67 8.69 7.69
C ALA A 19 -18.45 7.17 7.64
N MET A 20 -18.77 6.53 6.52
CA MET A 20 -18.46 5.11 6.33
C MET A 20 -16.94 4.86 6.28
N VAL A 21 -16.15 5.74 5.68
CA VAL A 21 -14.68 5.61 5.70
C VAL A 21 -14.15 5.68 7.14
N GLU A 22 -14.70 6.59 7.95
CA GLU A 22 -14.37 6.70 9.38
C GLU A 22 -14.77 5.45 10.18
N GLN A 23 -15.95 4.89 9.92
CA GLN A 23 -16.41 3.66 10.56
C GLN A 23 -15.47 2.47 10.30
N TYR A 24 -14.86 2.41 9.11
CA TYR A 24 -13.93 1.35 8.72
C TYR A 24 -12.45 1.70 8.96
N ARG A 25 -12.16 2.71 9.79
CA ARG A 25 -10.79 3.18 10.10
C ARG A 25 -9.83 2.03 10.48
N GLU A 26 -10.24 1.16 11.40
CA GLU A 26 -9.41 0.06 11.88
C GLU A 26 -9.06 -0.94 10.77
N GLU A 27 -10.01 -1.21 9.87
CA GLU A 27 -9.76 -2.07 8.71
C GLU A 27 -8.76 -1.44 7.74
N TYR A 28 -8.81 -0.11 7.54
CA TYR A 28 -7.81 0.58 6.73
C TYR A 28 -6.44 0.58 7.41
N ALA A 29 -6.39 0.82 8.71
CA ALA A 29 -5.16 0.80 9.51
C ALA A 29 -4.45 -0.56 9.43
N ALA A 30 -5.21 -1.66 9.42
CA ALA A 30 -4.67 -3.01 9.26
C ALA A 30 -4.16 -3.31 7.83
N LEU A 31 -4.59 -2.54 6.82
CA LEU A 31 -4.23 -2.76 5.41
C LEU A 31 -3.08 -1.87 4.94
N VAL A 32 -2.90 -0.68 5.51
CA VAL A 32 -1.84 0.22 5.08
C VAL A 32 -0.46 -0.34 5.45
N PRO A 33 0.56 -0.17 4.58
CA PRO A 33 1.93 -0.54 4.91
C PRO A 33 2.45 0.20 6.15
N SER A 34 3.35 -0.42 6.91
CA SER A 34 3.86 0.09 8.20
C SER A 34 4.49 1.48 8.17
N HIS A 35 4.99 1.94 7.02
CA HIS A 35 5.57 3.28 6.86
C HIS A 35 4.51 4.36 6.56
N VAL A 36 3.25 3.99 6.34
CA VAL A 36 2.15 4.93 6.08
C VAL A 36 1.41 5.21 7.39
N ASN A 37 1.23 6.49 7.73
CA ASN A 37 0.41 6.86 8.88
C ASN A 37 -1.07 6.60 8.59
N ALA A 38 -1.65 5.60 9.26
CA ALA A 38 -3.04 5.18 9.05
C ALA A 38 -4.05 6.30 9.29
N ASP A 39 -3.90 7.08 10.36
CA ASP A 39 -4.86 8.12 10.71
C ASP A 39 -4.86 9.26 9.70
N GLN A 40 -3.68 9.66 9.23
CA GLN A 40 -3.53 10.63 8.16
C GLN A 40 -4.13 10.09 6.86
N TRP A 41 -3.86 8.83 6.52
CA TRP A 41 -4.40 8.21 5.32
C TRP A 41 -5.93 8.20 5.32
N VAL A 42 -6.57 7.85 6.44
CA VAL A 42 -8.04 7.87 6.58
C VAL A 42 -8.58 9.30 6.41
N ARG A 43 -7.95 10.31 7.03
CA ARG A 43 -8.34 11.72 6.84
C ARG A 43 -8.26 12.15 5.39
N LEU A 44 -7.20 11.76 4.68
CA LEU A 44 -7.02 12.05 3.25
C LEU A 44 -8.08 11.34 2.41
N ALA A 45 -8.42 10.09 2.71
CA ALA A 45 -9.49 9.35 2.04
C ALA A 45 -10.87 10.01 2.21
N VAL A 46 -11.19 10.50 3.41
CA VAL A 46 -12.40 11.31 3.67
C VAL A 46 -12.35 12.62 2.89
N GLY A 47 -11.20 13.29 2.86
CA GLY A 47 -10.98 14.52 2.11
C GLY A 47 -11.14 14.36 0.60
N ALA A 48 -10.70 13.24 0.03
CA ALA A 48 -10.68 12.97 -1.41
C ALA A 48 -12.05 13.00 -2.09
N ILE A 49 -13.13 12.75 -1.34
CA ILE A 49 -14.51 12.80 -1.83
C ILE A 49 -15.24 14.10 -1.45
N ARG A 50 -14.70 14.89 -0.52
CA ARG A 50 -15.28 16.17 -0.11
C ARG A 50 -14.96 17.23 -1.18
N GLY A 51 -15.96 18.02 -1.55
CA GLY A 51 -15.80 19.13 -2.51
C GLY A 51 -16.03 18.76 -3.98
N ASN A 52 -16.21 17.48 -4.32
CA ASN A 52 -16.59 17.05 -5.67
C ASN A 52 -17.93 16.29 -5.64
N LYS A 53 -19.01 16.99 -6.03
CA LYS A 53 -20.38 16.45 -6.03
C LYS A 53 -20.52 15.18 -6.88
N ASP A 54 -19.78 15.10 -7.98
CA ASP A 54 -19.81 13.95 -8.89
C ASP A 54 -19.16 12.71 -8.26
N LEU A 55 -18.06 12.90 -7.53
CA LEU A 55 -17.42 11.82 -6.76
C LEU A 55 -18.29 11.40 -5.58
N GLU A 56 -18.84 12.36 -4.84
CA GLU A 56 -19.71 12.07 -3.70
C GLU A 56 -20.96 11.29 -4.13
N GLN A 57 -21.61 11.69 -5.22
CA GLN A 57 -22.76 10.98 -5.77
C GLN A 57 -22.40 9.58 -6.27
N ALA A 58 -21.24 9.43 -6.91
CA ALA A 58 -20.77 8.13 -7.37
C ALA A 58 -20.42 7.19 -6.21
N ALA A 59 -19.89 7.72 -5.11
CA ALA A 59 -19.62 6.98 -3.89
C ALA A 59 -20.91 6.58 -3.16
N LYS A 60 -21.93 7.45 -3.17
CA LYS A 60 -23.28 7.15 -2.64
C LYS A 60 -24.01 6.09 -3.44
N THR A 61 -23.78 6.03 -4.75
CA THR A 61 -24.45 5.08 -5.65
C THR A 61 -24.11 3.63 -5.28
N ASP A 62 -22.85 3.36 -4.92
CA ASP A 62 -22.42 2.08 -4.39
C ASP A 62 -21.27 2.29 -3.41
N ILE A 63 -21.61 2.31 -2.12
CA ILE A 63 -20.67 2.55 -1.03
C ILE A 63 -19.71 1.37 -0.85
N GLY A 64 -20.17 0.14 -1.14
CA GLY A 64 -19.35 -1.06 -1.04
C GLY A 64 -18.22 -1.05 -2.07
N VAL A 65 -18.53 -0.65 -3.31
CA VAL A 65 -17.52 -0.39 -4.34
C VAL A 65 -16.55 0.69 -3.89
N PHE A 66 -17.04 1.83 -3.40
CA PHE A 66 -16.17 2.92 -2.94
C PHE A 66 -15.18 2.47 -1.85
N LEU A 67 -15.68 1.80 -0.80
CA LEU A 67 -14.85 1.29 0.29
C LEU A 67 -13.84 0.26 -0.20
N ARG A 68 -14.21 -0.61 -1.17
CA ARG A 68 -13.30 -1.58 -1.80
C ARG A 68 -12.18 -0.90 -2.58
N GLU A 69 -12.49 0.15 -3.36
CA GLU A 69 -11.47 0.90 -4.09
C GLU A 69 -10.50 1.59 -3.12
N LEU A 70 -10.99 2.14 -2.00
CA LEU A 70 -10.14 2.66 -0.93
C LEU A 70 -9.28 1.58 -0.26
N LYS A 71 -9.82 0.38 -0.02
CA LYS A 71 -9.04 -0.75 0.51
C LYS A 71 -7.91 -1.14 -0.44
N THR A 72 -8.13 -0.99 -1.75
CA THR A 72 -7.10 -1.21 -2.77
C THR A 72 -6.00 -0.15 -2.68
N ALA A 73 -6.35 1.13 -2.53
CA ALA A 73 -5.37 2.20 -2.31
C ALA A 73 -4.59 2.00 -1.00
N ALA A 74 -5.28 1.64 0.09
CA ALA A 74 -4.67 1.36 1.39
C ALA A 74 -3.64 0.24 1.31
N ARG A 75 -3.99 -0.91 0.71
CA ARG A 75 -3.07 -2.04 0.50
C ARG A 75 -1.83 -1.68 -0.30
N LEU A 76 -1.96 -0.75 -1.25
CA LEU A 76 -0.84 -0.25 -2.04
C LEU A 76 -0.07 0.85 -1.30
N GLY A 77 -0.57 1.36 -0.17
CA GLY A 77 -0.01 2.52 0.52
C GLY A 77 0.03 3.75 -0.37
N LEU A 78 -1.00 3.94 -1.22
CA LEU A 78 -1.11 5.07 -2.12
C LEU A 78 -2.19 6.03 -1.61
N GLU A 79 -1.96 7.32 -1.81
CA GLU A 79 -2.89 8.34 -1.35
C GLU A 79 -4.11 8.46 -2.29
N PRO A 80 -5.33 8.19 -1.82
CA PRO A 80 -6.54 8.27 -2.63
C PRO A 80 -6.87 9.73 -2.99
N GLY A 81 -7.39 9.95 -4.20
CA GLY A 81 -7.76 11.28 -4.70
C GLY A 81 -6.60 12.11 -5.23
N THR A 82 -5.40 11.53 -5.32
CA THR A 82 -4.19 12.21 -5.83
C THR A 82 -3.72 11.59 -7.15
N GLU A 83 -2.63 12.14 -7.69
CA GLU A 83 -1.91 11.59 -8.85
C GLU A 83 -1.30 10.19 -8.58
N GLN A 84 -1.27 9.73 -7.32
CA GLN A 84 -0.91 8.36 -6.97
C GLN A 84 -2.06 7.38 -7.21
N PHE A 85 -3.27 7.75 -6.76
CA PHE A 85 -4.46 6.90 -6.87
C PHE A 85 -5.70 7.75 -7.11
N TYR A 86 -6.12 7.86 -8.37
CA TYR A 86 -7.30 8.63 -8.73
C TYR A 86 -8.57 7.90 -8.34
N LEU A 87 -9.52 8.64 -7.79
CA LEU A 87 -10.92 8.24 -7.70
C LEU A 87 -11.66 8.86 -8.88
N THR A 88 -12.31 8.03 -9.70
CA THR A 88 -12.99 8.52 -10.91
C THR A 88 -14.44 8.00 -10.98
N PRO A 89 -15.43 8.87 -11.28
CA PRO A 89 -16.78 8.41 -11.58
C PRO A 89 -16.79 7.70 -12.95
N ARG A 90 -17.33 6.48 -12.99
CA ARG A 90 -17.45 5.69 -14.21
C ARG A 90 -18.83 5.06 -14.32
N LYS A 91 -19.43 5.15 -15.51
CA LYS A 91 -20.72 4.50 -15.79
C LYS A 91 -20.56 2.98 -15.67
N SER A 92 -21.43 2.34 -14.89
CA SER A 92 -21.45 0.89 -14.73
C SER A 92 -22.71 0.28 -15.34
N LYS A 93 -22.56 -0.76 -16.16
CA LYS A 93 -23.69 -1.52 -16.72
C LYS A 93 -24.48 -2.23 -15.62
N ALA A 94 -23.79 -2.74 -14.60
CA ALA A 94 -24.41 -3.40 -13.45
C ALA A 94 -25.32 -2.45 -12.65
N HIS A 95 -25.00 -1.15 -12.67
CA HIS A 95 -25.78 -0.10 -12.00
C HIS A 95 -26.65 0.69 -12.97
N ARG A 96 -27.16 0.04 -14.03
CA ARG A 96 -28.07 0.66 -15.02
C ARG A 96 -27.53 1.97 -15.63
N GLY A 97 -26.22 2.06 -15.81
CA GLY A 97 -25.55 3.24 -16.36
C GLY A 97 -25.25 4.36 -15.35
N GLN A 98 -25.60 4.20 -14.08
CA GLN A 98 -25.21 5.12 -13.02
C GLN A 98 -23.68 5.14 -12.84
N LYS A 99 -23.17 6.30 -12.39
CA LYS A 99 -21.73 6.48 -12.10
C LYS A 99 -21.42 5.82 -10.76
N ILE A 100 -20.43 4.94 -10.74
CA ILE A 100 -19.80 4.40 -9.52
C ILE A 100 -18.36 4.86 -9.44
N ILE A 101 -17.77 4.85 -8.25
CA ILE A 101 -16.33 5.11 -8.09
C ILE A 101 -15.51 3.98 -8.71
N LYS A 102 -14.46 4.35 -9.43
CA LYS A 102 -13.39 3.46 -9.87
C LYS A 102 -12.05 4.05 -9.43
N GLY A 103 -11.31 3.29 -8.63
CA GLY A 103 -9.95 3.58 -8.25
C GLY A 103 -9.00 3.25 -9.39
N ILE A 104 -8.05 4.14 -9.65
CA ILE A 104 -7.09 3.95 -10.72
C ILE A 104 -5.72 4.45 -10.25
N VAL A 105 -4.74 3.53 -10.19
CA VAL A 105 -3.34 3.90 -9.92
C VAL A 105 -2.83 4.83 -11.02
N GLY A 106 -2.29 5.98 -10.63
CA GLY A 106 -1.65 6.95 -11.52
C GLY A 106 -0.20 6.59 -11.83
N TYR A 107 0.45 7.35 -12.71
CA TYR A 107 1.85 7.06 -13.05
C TYR A 107 2.78 7.32 -11.86
N GLN A 108 2.51 8.36 -11.07
CA GLN A 108 3.27 8.65 -9.85
C GLN A 108 3.10 7.54 -8.82
N GLY A 109 1.89 6.97 -8.69
CA GLY A 109 1.66 5.82 -7.82
C GLY A 109 2.44 4.59 -8.27
N ILE A 110 2.59 4.36 -9.58
CA ILE A 110 3.44 3.29 -10.10
C ILE A 110 4.92 3.55 -9.75
N ILE A 111 5.40 4.77 -9.95
CA ILE A 111 6.78 5.17 -9.64
C ILE A 111 7.07 5.02 -8.14
N GLU A 112 6.17 5.47 -7.28
CA GLU A 112 6.24 5.31 -5.83
C GLU A 112 6.33 3.82 -5.44
N LEU A 113 5.50 2.97 -6.03
CA LEU A 113 5.55 1.53 -5.79
C LEU A 113 6.88 0.90 -6.22
N ILE A 114 7.51 1.40 -7.29
CA ILE A 114 8.83 0.95 -7.76
C ILE A 114 9.92 1.36 -6.76
N TYR A 115 9.97 2.63 -6.35
CA TYR A 115 10.96 3.10 -5.37
C TYR A 115 10.88 2.34 -4.05
N ARG A 116 9.65 2.11 -3.58
CA ARG A 116 9.39 1.41 -2.33
C ARG A 116 9.82 -0.06 -2.33
N ALA A 117 10.02 -0.67 -3.51
CA ALA A 117 10.60 -2.01 -3.60
C ALA A 117 12.05 -2.06 -3.09
N GLY A 118 12.72 -0.90 -2.95
CA GLY A 118 14.03 -0.79 -2.33
C GLY A 118 15.21 -1.20 -3.21
N ALA A 119 14.98 -1.76 -4.40
CA ALA A 119 16.01 -2.17 -5.36
C ALA A 119 16.40 -1.06 -6.37
N VAL A 120 15.55 -0.03 -6.51
CA VAL A 120 15.68 1.04 -7.51
C VAL A 120 16.22 2.32 -6.84
N SER A 121 17.21 2.95 -7.49
CA SER A 121 17.78 4.23 -7.09
C SER A 121 17.16 5.42 -7.83
N SER A 122 16.75 5.23 -9.09
CA SER A 122 16.11 6.26 -9.91
C SER A 122 15.13 5.64 -10.91
N VAL A 123 14.04 6.34 -11.18
CA VAL A 123 13.07 5.99 -12.24
C VAL A 123 12.95 7.19 -13.18
N VAL A 124 13.17 6.95 -14.47
CA VAL A 124 12.98 7.94 -15.53
C VAL A 124 11.77 7.53 -16.35
N VAL A 125 10.81 8.44 -16.52
CA VAL A 125 9.63 8.28 -17.37
C VAL A 125 9.38 9.60 -18.06
N GLU A 126 9.60 9.66 -19.37
CA GLU A 126 9.59 10.94 -20.09
C GLU A 126 8.93 10.82 -21.47
N THR A 127 8.29 11.91 -21.89
CA THR A 127 7.73 12.06 -23.23
C THR A 127 8.78 12.58 -24.20
N VAL A 128 8.72 12.08 -25.43
CA VAL A 128 9.50 12.56 -26.57
C VAL A 128 8.53 13.29 -27.50
N ARG A 129 8.87 14.52 -27.82
CA ARG A 129 8.11 15.43 -28.69
C ARG A 129 8.84 15.63 -30.02
N GLN A 130 8.10 16.10 -31.02
CA GLN A 130 8.55 16.16 -32.40
C GLN A 130 9.89 16.89 -32.61
N ARG A 131 10.18 17.92 -31.82
CA ARG A 131 11.40 18.72 -31.91
C ARG A 131 12.51 18.29 -30.95
N ASP A 132 12.30 17.24 -30.16
CA ASP A 132 13.34 16.70 -29.28
C ASP A 132 14.31 15.80 -30.07
N THR A 133 15.53 15.65 -29.55
CA THR A 133 16.47 14.65 -30.06
C THR A 133 16.47 13.43 -29.15
N PHE A 134 16.15 12.26 -29.71
CA PHE A 134 16.13 11.00 -28.97
C PHE A 134 16.93 9.92 -29.70
N ARG A 135 17.86 9.27 -28.99
CA ARG A 135 18.67 8.17 -29.53
C ARG A 135 18.83 7.06 -28.50
N TYR A 136 18.60 5.82 -28.95
CA TYR A 136 18.88 4.63 -28.17
C TYR A 136 19.09 3.43 -29.10
N VAL A 137 20.25 2.77 -28.98
CA VAL A 137 20.60 1.56 -29.73
C VAL A 137 20.69 0.38 -28.76
N ILE A 138 19.72 -0.53 -28.88
CA ILE A 138 19.62 -1.73 -28.06
C ILE A 138 20.91 -2.54 -28.17
N GLY A 139 21.48 -2.93 -27.02
CA GLY A 139 22.69 -3.75 -26.94
C GLY A 139 24.00 -2.96 -27.10
N ARG A 140 23.95 -1.66 -27.41
CA ARG A 140 25.14 -0.79 -27.44
C ARG A 140 25.05 0.30 -26.37
N ASP A 141 23.92 0.98 -26.29
CA ASP A 141 23.73 2.10 -25.38
C ASP A 141 23.18 1.55 -24.04
N GLU A 142 23.77 1.94 -22.92
CA GLU A 142 23.27 1.55 -21.60
C GLU A 142 21.93 2.24 -21.29
N ARG A 143 21.81 3.52 -21.68
CA ARG A 143 20.63 4.38 -21.43
C ARG A 143 20.30 5.21 -22.66
N PRO A 144 19.03 5.61 -22.84
CA PRO A 144 18.65 6.56 -23.87
C PRO A 144 19.30 7.93 -23.66
N VAL A 145 19.67 8.57 -24.77
CA VAL A 145 20.03 9.99 -24.80
C VAL A 145 18.82 10.76 -25.28
N HIS A 146 18.29 11.63 -24.41
CA HIS A 146 17.15 12.50 -24.70
C HIS A 146 17.57 13.95 -24.46
N ASP A 147 17.76 14.69 -25.54
CA ASP A 147 18.18 16.09 -25.53
C ASP A 147 17.01 17.00 -25.89
N VAL A 148 16.77 18.00 -25.04
CA VAL A 148 15.61 18.87 -25.04
C VAL A 148 16.09 20.31 -24.89
N ASP A 149 15.72 21.17 -25.83
CA ASP A 149 15.90 22.61 -25.68
C ASP A 149 14.78 23.19 -24.79
N TRP A 150 15.06 23.26 -23.48
CA TRP A 150 14.12 23.75 -22.48
C TRP A 150 13.71 25.22 -22.67
N PHE A 151 14.49 26.01 -23.41
CA PHE A 151 14.24 27.44 -23.64
C PHE A 151 13.90 27.76 -25.11
N GLY A 152 13.87 26.74 -25.98
CA GLY A 152 13.60 26.86 -27.42
C GLY A 152 12.14 27.09 -27.81
N GLY A 153 11.23 27.21 -26.84
CA GLY A 153 9.81 27.43 -27.07
C GLY A 153 9.02 26.13 -27.20
N ASP A 154 8.16 26.03 -28.23
CA ASP A 154 7.28 24.88 -28.41
C ASP A 154 8.07 23.63 -28.85
N ARG A 155 7.95 22.52 -28.10
CA ARG A 155 8.57 21.21 -28.41
C ARG A 155 7.81 20.41 -29.48
N GLY A 156 6.60 20.83 -29.84
CA GLY A 156 5.74 20.17 -30.82
C GLY A 156 4.95 18.99 -30.24
N ASP A 157 4.36 18.20 -31.14
CA ASP A 157 3.45 17.10 -30.80
C ASP A 157 4.17 15.93 -30.11
N LEU A 158 3.41 15.16 -29.32
CA LEU A 158 3.89 13.92 -28.70
C LEU A 158 4.14 12.84 -29.76
N VAL A 159 5.36 12.34 -29.84
CA VAL A 159 5.77 11.31 -30.82
C VAL A 159 6.19 9.99 -30.16
N GLY A 160 6.69 10.06 -28.93
CA GLY A 160 7.17 8.90 -28.18
C GLY A 160 7.04 9.08 -26.66
N VAL A 161 7.21 7.98 -25.94
CA VAL A 161 7.43 7.98 -24.48
C VAL A 161 8.36 6.84 -24.16
N TYR A 162 9.24 7.05 -23.18
CA TYR A 162 10.13 6.00 -22.70
C TYR A 162 10.17 5.95 -21.18
N ALA A 163 10.59 4.81 -20.67
CA ALA A 163 10.78 4.60 -19.25
C ALA A 163 11.89 3.60 -18.96
N TYR A 164 12.71 3.86 -17.94
CA TYR A 164 13.68 2.91 -17.40
C TYR A 164 13.92 3.20 -15.91
N ALA A 165 14.46 2.22 -15.20
CA ALA A 165 14.92 2.39 -13.83
C ALA A 165 16.44 2.18 -13.76
N VAL A 166 17.08 2.88 -12.85
CA VAL A 166 18.46 2.62 -12.42
C VAL A 166 18.39 1.90 -11.10
N MET A 167 19.03 0.75 -11.01
CA MET A 167 19.11 -0.08 -9.82
C MET A 167 20.13 0.51 -8.83
N LYS A 168 20.10 0.07 -7.57
CA LYS A 168 21.06 0.56 -6.55
C LYS A 168 22.51 0.17 -6.84
N ASP A 169 22.76 -0.90 -7.57
CA ASP A 169 24.08 -1.31 -8.06
C ASP A 169 24.52 -0.55 -9.33
N GLY A 170 23.69 0.38 -9.81
CA GLY A 170 23.93 1.17 -11.02
C GLY A 170 23.43 0.51 -12.30
N ALA A 171 22.98 -0.75 -12.28
CA ALA A 171 22.47 -1.43 -13.45
C ALA A 171 21.22 -0.72 -14.00
N THR A 172 21.10 -0.65 -15.32
CA THR A 172 19.90 -0.10 -15.97
C THR A 172 18.90 -1.22 -16.25
N SER A 173 17.63 -1.02 -15.89
CA SER A 173 16.55 -1.96 -16.21
C SER A 173 16.35 -2.07 -17.71
N LYS A 174 15.42 -2.94 -18.13
CA LYS A 174 14.92 -2.87 -19.51
C LYS A 174 14.39 -1.46 -19.80
N VAL A 175 14.93 -0.84 -20.85
CA VAL A 175 14.41 0.41 -21.39
C VAL A 175 13.13 0.12 -22.18
N VAL A 176 12.01 0.67 -21.71
CA VAL A 176 10.74 0.67 -22.42
C VAL A 176 10.68 1.89 -23.31
N ILE A 177 10.42 1.70 -24.60
CA ILE A 177 10.15 2.80 -25.55
C ILE A 177 8.86 2.47 -26.26
N LEU A 178 7.96 3.44 -26.33
CA LEU A 178 6.70 3.35 -27.03
C LEU A 178 6.58 4.49 -28.02
N ASN A 179 6.26 4.16 -29.27
CA ASN A 179 5.86 5.17 -30.25
C ASN A 179 4.37 5.53 -30.09
N GLN A 180 3.95 6.59 -30.77
CA GLN A 180 2.56 7.04 -30.78
C GLN A 180 1.55 5.91 -31.09
N ALA A 181 1.85 5.05 -32.08
CA ALA A 181 0.95 3.96 -32.45
C ALA A 181 0.73 2.95 -31.30
N GLN A 182 1.78 2.61 -30.56
CA GLN A 182 1.71 1.71 -29.41
C GLN A 182 0.94 2.33 -28.23
N VAL A 183 1.11 3.64 -28.00
CA VAL A 183 0.36 4.37 -26.98
C VAL A 183 -1.13 4.46 -27.36
N MET A 184 -1.43 4.78 -28.61
CA MET A 184 -2.81 4.82 -29.12
C MET A 184 -3.48 3.44 -29.06
N ALA A 185 -2.74 2.36 -29.32
CA ALA A 185 -3.24 1.01 -29.12
C ALA A 185 -3.56 0.69 -27.65
N ALA A 186 -2.82 1.28 -26.69
CA ALA A 186 -3.15 1.20 -25.27
C ALA A 186 -4.39 2.06 -24.92
N LYS A 187 -4.50 3.27 -25.49
CA LYS A 187 -5.69 4.15 -25.39
C LYS A 187 -6.96 3.45 -25.86
N ALA A 188 -6.89 2.71 -26.97
CA ALA A 188 -8.00 1.93 -27.50
C ALA A 188 -8.55 0.92 -26.49
N LYS A 189 -7.73 0.41 -25.56
CA LYS A 189 -8.17 -0.54 -24.53
C LYS A 189 -8.68 0.14 -23.25
N SER A 190 -8.64 1.47 -23.17
CA SER A 190 -9.06 2.21 -21.98
C SER A 190 -10.56 2.54 -22.00
N ASP A 191 -11.20 2.36 -20.84
CA ASP A 191 -12.61 2.72 -20.65
C ASP A 191 -12.79 4.24 -20.72
N GLY A 192 -13.86 4.69 -21.36
CA GLY A 192 -14.20 6.11 -21.41
C GLY A 192 -13.26 6.96 -22.28
N ARG A 193 -12.42 6.34 -23.11
CA ARG A 193 -11.43 7.02 -23.97
C ARG A 193 -12.01 8.14 -24.86
N ASN A 194 -13.26 8.00 -25.29
CA ASN A 194 -13.98 8.93 -26.17
C ASN A 194 -14.82 9.97 -25.40
N SER A 195 -14.85 9.93 -24.08
CA SER A 195 -15.54 10.94 -23.28
C SER A 195 -14.80 12.27 -23.35
N GLU A 196 -15.51 13.40 -23.39
CA GLU A 196 -14.92 14.73 -23.30
C GLU A 196 -14.04 14.89 -22.05
N TYR A 197 -14.54 14.39 -20.91
CA TYR A 197 -13.80 14.31 -19.65
C TYR A 197 -12.76 13.17 -19.56
N SER A 198 -12.35 12.61 -20.70
CA SER A 198 -11.34 11.56 -20.74
C SER A 198 -9.97 12.17 -20.40
N PRO A 199 -9.17 11.53 -19.53
CA PRO A 199 -7.79 11.95 -19.30
C PRO A 199 -6.95 12.04 -20.58
N TRP A 200 -7.33 11.32 -21.64
CA TRP A 200 -6.68 11.43 -22.94
C TRP A 200 -6.98 12.72 -23.71
N GLN A 201 -7.95 13.52 -23.26
CA GLN A 201 -8.26 14.84 -23.82
C GLN A 201 -7.77 15.94 -22.87
N THR A 202 -7.98 15.77 -21.56
CA THR A 202 -7.61 16.81 -20.58
C THR A 202 -6.16 16.75 -20.13
N ASN A 203 -5.54 15.56 -20.08
CA ASN A 203 -4.21 15.31 -19.54
C ASN A 203 -3.46 14.26 -20.38
N GLU A 204 -3.33 14.50 -21.69
CA GLU A 204 -2.81 13.50 -22.62
C GLU A 204 -1.39 13.03 -22.22
N GLU A 205 -0.49 13.95 -21.93
CA GLU A 205 0.89 13.66 -21.54
C GLU A 205 0.97 12.71 -20.33
N ALA A 206 0.18 12.94 -19.28
CA ALA A 206 0.12 12.05 -18.12
C ALA A 206 -0.32 10.61 -18.50
N MET A 207 -1.17 10.46 -19.53
CA MET A 207 -1.58 9.14 -20.02
C MET A 207 -0.47 8.43 -20.81
N TRP A 208 0.38 9.17 -21.52
CA TRP A 208 1.58 8.62 -22.14
C TRP A 208 2.57 8.14 -21.08
N LEU A 209 2.89 8.99 -20.09
CA LEU A 209 3.76 8.65 -18.96
C LEU A 209 3.25 7.41 -18.21
N LYS A 210 1.95 7.37 -17.90
CA LYS A 210 1.32 6.21 -17.26
C LYS A 210 1.46 4.93 -18.08
N THR A 211 1.35 5.03 -19.39
CA THR A 211 1.47 3.87 -20.28
C THR A 211 2.90 3.31 -20.24
N ALA A 212 3.91 4.19 -20.26
CA ALA A 212 5.31 3.79 -20.14
C ALA A 212 5.64 3.24 -18.74
N ALA A 213 5.23 3.92 -17.67
CA ALA A 213 5.42 3.47 -16.29
C ALA A 213 4.81 2.08 -16.04
N ARG A 214 3.59 1.84 -16.53
CA ARG A 214 2.93 0.52 -16.42
C ARG A 214 3.65 -0.58 -17.18
N ARG A 215 4.33 -0.24 -18.29
CA ARG A 215 5.15 -1.20 -19.04
C ARG A 215 6.47 -1.47 -18.33
N LEU A 216 7.08 -0.44 -17.75
CA LEU A 216 8.31 -0.55 -16.97
C LEU A 216 8.11 -1.43 -15.74
N ALA A 217 7.00 -1.25 -15.00
CA ALA A 217 6.67 -2.03 -13.80
C ALA A 217 6.60 -3.55 -14.00
N LYS A 218 6.69 -4.06 -15.24
CA LYS A 218 6.80 -5.51 -15.54
C LYS A 218 8.23 -6.04 -15.53
N TRP A 219 9.21 -5.15 -15.48
CA TRP A 219 10.64 -5.45 -15.64
C TRP A 219 11.46 -5.02 -14.43
N VAL A 220 10.83 -4.41 -13.44
CA VAL A 220 11.48 -3.89 -12.24
C VAL A 220 10.69 -4.36 -11.01
N PRO A 221 11.35 -4.59 -9.86
CA PRO A 221 10.67 -4.92 -8.63
C PRO A 221 9.68 -3.82 -8.23
N THR A 222 8.51 -4.24 -7.75
CA THR A 222 7.52 -3.34 -7.16
C THR A 222 7.22 -3.74 -5.72
N SER A 223 6.90 -2.78 -4.86
CA SER A 223 6.55 -3.06 -3.46
C SER A 223 5.32 -3.97 -3.31
N ALA A 224 4.38 -3.93 -4.26
CA ALA A 224 3.25 -4.84 -4.29
C ALA A 224 3.67 -6.31 -4.47
N GLU A 225 4.70 -6.56 -5.30
CA GLU A 225 5.28 -7.89 -5.47
C GLU A 225 6.11 -8.29 -4.25
N PHE A 226 6.91 -7.37 -3.71
CA PHE A 226 7.72 -7.62 -2.53
C PHE A 226 6.85 -7.99 -1.30
N MET A 227 5.76 -7.26 -1.07
CA MET A 227 4.80 -7.60 0.00
C MET A 227 4.14 -8.96 -0.25
N ARG A 228 3.79 -9.29 -1.50
CA ARG A 228 3.21 -10.60 -1.83
C ARG A 228 4.20 -11.74 -1.58
N GLU A 229 5.47 -11.53 -1.89
CA GLU A 229 6.53 -12.52 -1.66
C GLU A 229 6.78 -12.73 -0.16
N GLN A 230 6.85 -11.65 0.63
CA GLN A 230 6.98 -11.73 2.09
C GLN A 230 5.81 -12.48 2.74
N LEU A 231 4.57 -12.18 2.33
CA LEU A 231 3.39 -12.86 2.85
C LEU A 231 3.39 -14.36 2.51
N ARG A 232 3.86 -14.74 1.32
CA ARG A 232 4.03 -16.15 0.93
C ARG A 232 5.07 -16.85 1.79
N ALA A 233 6.24 -16.24 1.95
CA ALA A 233 7.31 -16.79 2.77
C ALA A 233 6.87 -16.97 4.24
N GLN A 234 6.12 -16.01 4.79
CA GLN A 234 5.54 -16.13 6.14
C GLN A 234 4.51 -17.26 6.25
N ALA A 235 3.66 -17.43 5.22
CA ALA A 235 2.68 -18.50 5.19
C ALA A 235 3.32 -19.90 5.08
N GLU A 236 4.41 -20.03 4.31
CA GLU A 236 5.19 -21.26 4.19
C GLU A 236 5.85 -21.63 5.53
N VAL A 237 6.50 -20.68 6.21
CA VAL A 237 7.08 -20.90 7.55
C VAL A 237 6.00 -21.29 8.58
N ALA A 238 4.84 -20.63 8.56
CA ALA A 238 3.74 -20.99 9.46
C ALA A 238 3.18 -22.40 9.19
N ALA A 239 3.12 -22.81 7.93
CA ALA A 239 2.71 -24.16 7.54
C ALA A 239 3.73 -25.22 8.00
N GLU A 240 5.03 -24.96 7.85
CA GLU A 240 6.09 -25.84 8.37
C GLU A 240 6.06 -25.94 9.89
N GLN A 241 5.88 -24.83 10.61
CA GLN A 241 5.75 -24.84 12.07
C GLN A 241 4.53 -25.65 12.52
N THR A 242 3.40 -25.52 11.84
CA THR A 242 2.18 -26.30 12.14
C THR A 242 2.37 -27.79 11.87
N GLN A 243 3.10 -28.16 10.81
CA GLN A 243 3.45 -29.55 10.56
C GLN A 243 4.40 -30.09 11.63
N SER A 244 5.39 -29.30 12.06
CA SER A 244 6.34 -29.73 13.10
C SER A 244 5.69 -29.97 14.47
N THR A 245 4.67 -29.19 14.84
CA THR A 245 3.91 -29.39 16.09
C THR A 245 2.93 -30.55 16.01
N ALA A 246 2.41 -30.88 14.82
CA ALA A 246 1.55 -32.04 14.60
C ALA A 246 2.30 -33.39 14.68
N PHE A 247 3.63 -33.40 14.55
CA PHE A 247 4.49 -34.58 14.71
C PHE A 247 5.13 -34.70 16.10
N ALA A 248 4.85 -33.79 17.03
CA ALA A 248 5.31 -33.93 18.41
C ALA A 248 4.56 -35.09 19.09
N PRO A 249 5.25 -36.12 19.63
CA PRO A 249 4.59 -37.18 20.38
C PRO A 249 3.92 -36.57 21.63
N PRO A 250 2.71 -37.03 22.01
CA PRO A 250 2.04 -36.52 23.20
C PRO A 250 2.93 -36.74 24.43
N LEU A 251 3.09 -35.70 25.24
CA LEU A 251 3.77 -35.82 26.53
C LEU A 251 3.01 -36.86 27.39
N PRO A 252 3.72 -37.78 28.06
CA PRO A 252 3.08 -38.75 28.93
C PRO A 252 2.35 -38.02 30.06
N SER A 253 1.06 -38.30 30.21
CA SER A 253 0.27 -37.83 31.36
C SER A 253 0.87 -38.40 32.64
N ALA A 254 1.36 -37.55 33.52
CA ALA A 254 1.68 -37.95 34.88
C ALA A 254 0.36 -38.16 35.63
N GLU A 255 0.00 -39.42 35.87
CA GLU A 255 -1.05 -39.78 36.82
C GLU A 255 -0.57 -39.41 38.23
N ILE A 256 -1.25 -38.45 38.85
CA ILE A 256 -1.09 -38.14 40.27
C ILE A 256 -1.85 -39.24 41.03
N PRO A 257 -1.22 -39.98 41.96
CA PRO A 257 -1.93 -40.98 42.75
C PRO A 257 -2.97 -40.32 43.65
N ASP A 258 -4.19 -40.87 43.57
CA ASP A 258 -5.32 -40.61 44.44
C ASP A 258 -5.09 -41.38 45.76
N ASP A 259 -4.66 -40.67 46.81
CA ASP A 259 -4.64 -41.22 48.17
C ASP A 259 -5.76 -40.58 48.99
N GLY A 260 -6.59 -41.47 49.53
CA GLY A 260 -7.87 -41.19 50.14
C GLY A 260 -7.83 -40.47 51.49
N ASP A 261 -9.01 -39.94 51.77
CA ASP A 261 -9.49 -39.25 52.96
C ASP A 261 -9.14 -39.94 54.28
N ASP A 262 -8.52 -39.21 55.22
CA ASP A 262 -8.70 -39.43 56.66
C ASP A 262 -8.52 -38.09 57.40
N ALA A 263 -9.61 -37.66 58.02
CA ALA A 263 -9.70 -36.47 58.85
C ALA A 263 -9.12 -36.72 60.23
N ILE A 264 -8.15 -35.89 60.68
CA ILE A 264 -7.93 -35.62 62.11
C ILE A 264 -7.60 -34.14 62.31
N ASP A 265 -8.27 -33.64 63.34
CA ASP A 265 -8.32 -32.34 63.98
C ASP A 265 -6.99 -31.87 64.60
N ASP A 266 -7.00 -30.59 64.98
CA ASP A 266 -6.35 -30.07 66.20
C ASP A 266 -4.96 -29.39 66.18
N ASP A 267 -5.00 -28.18 66.76
CA ASP A 267 -4.03 -27.37 67.50
C ASP A 267 -2.64 -26.94 66.96
N GLY A 268 -2.52 -25.60 66.83
CA GLY A 268 -1.52 -24.85 67.61
C GLY A 268 -0.16 -24.52 66.97
N PRO A 269 0.56 -23.49 67.48
CA PRO A 269 1.48 -22.68 66.69
C PRO A 269 2.99 -22.88 67.03
N ILE A 270 3.81 -22.04 66.39
CA ILE A 270 5.16 -21.49 66.74
C ILE A 270 6.47 -22.21 66.38
N GLU A 271 7.42 -21.33 65.95
CA GLU A 271 8.89 -21.33 66.08
C GLU A 271 9.65 -22.39 65.25
N GLY A 272 10.53 -22.05 64.29
CA GLY A 272 11.59 -21.05 64.30
C GLY A 272 12.93 -21.76 64.47
N GLU A 273 13.79 -21.80 63.44
CA GLU A 273 15.26 -21.67 63.57
C GLU A 273 15.94 -21.59 62.19
N PHE A 274 16.98 -20.74 62.16
CA PHE A 274 17.98 -20.46 61.13
C PHE A 274 18.77 -21.71 60.72
N VAL A 275 19.48 -21.69 59.59
CA VAL A 275 20.94 -21.47 59.50
C VAL A 275 21.34 -21.42 58.01
N ASP A 276 22.15 -20.41 57.71
CA ASP A 276 22.85 -20.11 56.46
C ASP A 276 23.73 -21.26 55.93
N ASP A 277 23.97 -21.28 54.61
CA ASP A 277 25.35 -21.32 54.10
C ASP A 277 25.40 -21.00 52.60
N GLU A 278 25.83 -19.77 52.31
CA GLU A 278 26.56 -19.40 51.08
C GLU A 278 28.01 -19.88 51.23
N PRO A 279 28.75 -20.22 50.15
CA PRO A 279 29.47 -19.13 49.47
C PRO A 279 29.75 -19.35 47.97
N GLY A 280 29.90 -18.25 47.23
CA GLY A 280 30.70 -18.28 46.00
C GLY A 280 30.42 -17.18 44.98
N GLN A 281 30.82 -15.95 45.31
CA GLN A 281 30.82 -14.77 44.43
C GLN A 281 31.38 -15.07 43.02
N GLN A 282 30.57 -14.83 41.99
CA GLN A 282 31.03 -14.68 40.61
C GLN A 282 30.86 -13.22 40.18
N THR A 283 31.97 -12.49 40.19
CA THR A 283 32.08 -11.11 39.72
C THR A 283 32.04 -11.09 38.18
N TRP A 284 31.13 -10.30 37.61
CA TRP A 284 31.09 -9.99 36.18
C TRP A 284 32.23 -9.02 35.80
N PRO A 285 32.90 -9.18 34.64
CA PRO A 285 33.95 -8.26 34.22
C PRO A 285 33.37 -6.94 33.66
N ALA A 286 34.10 -5.84 33.87
CA ALA A 286 33.72 -4.48 33.48
C ALA A 286 33.83 -4.23 31.95
N PRO A 287 33.02 -3.31 31.38
CA PRO A 287 33.01 -3.00 29.95
C PRO A 287 34.23 -2.16 29.51
N ALA A 288 34.78 -2.49 28.33
CA ALA A 288 35.90 -1.76 27.71
C ALA A 288 35.46 -0.40 27.13
N GLN A 289 36.23 0.65 27.41
CA GLN A 289 36.08 1.97 26.77
C GLN A 289 36.72 2.00 25.36
N PRO A 290 36.17 2.77 24.40
CA PRO A 290 36.75 2.93 23.08
C PRO A 290 37.97 3.88 23.09
N PRO A 291 38.93 3.71 22.17
CA PRO A 291 40.11 4.57 22.07
C PRO A 291 39.74 5.95 21.51
N ALA A 292 40.38 6.98 22.07
CA ALA A 292 40.33 8.34 21.55
C ALA A 292 41.21 8.47 20.30
N ASN A 293 40.62 8.93 19.20
CA ASN A 293 41.27 9.74 18.18
C ASN A 293 40.22 10.49 17.35
#